data_AF-A0A9E3F5X0-F1
#
_entry.id   AF-A0A9E3F5X0-F1
#
_cell.length_a   1.000
_cell.length_b   1.000
_cell.length_c   1.000
_cell.angle_alpha   90.00
_cell.angle_beta   90.00
_cell.angle_gamma   90.00
#
_symmetry.space_group_name_H-M   'P 1'
#
loop_
_entity.id
_entity.type
_entity.pdbx_description
1 polymer ?
#
loop_
_entity_poly.entity_id
_entity_poly.type
_entity_poly.pdbx_seq_one_letter_code
_entity_poly.pdbx_strand_id
1 'polypeptide(L)'
;MRSKRAMAQQNLGYDDTPVIPGSAYKVHDGTRLQPRIVTPGTVSTPEQPGAAPSDAVVLFDGTDLSQWQDVKGGAAKWKVENGYMEV
;
A
#
# COMPACT_ATOMS: atom_id res chain seq x y z
N MET A 1 -9.24 -1.08 -23.12
CA MET A 1 -9.01 -1.27 -21.67
C MET A 1 -8.03 -2.42 -21.47
N ARG A 2 -6.79 -2.13 -21.07
CA ARG A 2 -5.79 -3.17 -20.78
C ARG A 2 -5.94 -3.58 -19.31
N SER A 3 -6.53 -4.76 -19.10
CA SER A 3 -6.57 -5.42 -17.79
C SER A 3 -5.15 -5.61 -17.30
N LYS A 4 -4.74 -4.88 -16.26
CA LYS A 4 -3.59 -5.25 -15.44
C LYS A 4 -3.99 -6.50 -14.66
N ARG A 5 -3.93 -7.66 -15.30
CA ARG A 5 -3.74 -8.93 -14.58
C ARG A 5 -2.39 -8.77 -13.88
N ALA A 6 -2.42 -8.69 -12.55
CA ALA A 6 -1.24 -9.08 -11.78
C ALA A 6 -0.78 -10.43 -12.34
N MET A 7 0.49 -10.56 -12.68
CA MET A 7 1.10 -11.83 -13.05
C MET A 7 0.74 -12.82 -11.92
N ALA A 8 -0.23 -13.69 -12.16
CA ALA A 8 -0.54 -14.77 -11.24
C ALA A 8 0.70 -15.66 -11.24
N GLN A 9 1.43 -15.62 -10.13
CA GLN A 9 2.60 -16.43 -9.83
C GLN A 9 2.23 -17.90 -10.10
N GLN A 10 2.68 -18.44 -11.22
CA GLN A 10 2.48 -19.84 -11.55
C GLN A 10 3.22 -20.66 -10.49
N ASN A 11 2.45 -21.29 -9.60
CA ASN A 11 2.84 -22.26 -8.56
C ASN A 11 3.54 -21.68 -7.31
N LEU A 12 2.77 -21.00 -6.45
CA LEU A 12 3.14 -20.90 -5.04
C LEU A 12 2.86 -22.24 -4.36
N GLY A 13 3.83 -22.79 -3.63
CA GLY A 13 3.61 -23.95 -2.76
C GLY A 13 3.52 -25.31 -3.46
N TYR A 14 2.98 -26.29 -2.72
CA TYR A 14 2.80 -27.68 -3.17
C TYR A 14 1.34 -28.11 -3.00
N ASP A 15 0.84 -28.92 -3.93
CA ASP A 15 -0.50 -29.49 -3.91
C ASP A 15 -0.52 -31.02 -3.67
N ASP A 16 0.64 -31.67 -3.57
CA ASP A 16 0.80 -33.11 -3.41
C ASP A 16 1.21 -33.52 -1.98
N THR A 17 1.25 -32.58 -1.04
CA THR A 17 1.64 -32.84 0.35
C THR A 17 0.45 -33.23 1.23
N PRO A 18 0.69 -33.93 2.36
CA PRO A 18 -0.36 -34.27 3.31
C PRO A 18 -1.08 -33.04 3.88
N VAL A 19 -2.35 -33.22 4.23
CA VAL A 19 -3.12 -32.23 4.99
C VAL A 19 -2.57 -32.12 6.40
N ILE A 20 -2.40 -30.90 6.90
CA ILE A 20 -1.97 -30.66 8.28
C ILE A 20 -3.12 -31.06 9.23
N PRO A 21 -2.88 -31.92 10.23
CA PRO A 21 -3.91 -32.31 11.18
C PRO A 21 -4.61 -31.10 11.82
N GLY A 22 -5.94 -31.06 11.75
CA GLY A 22 -6.74 -29.94 12.27
C GLY A 22 -6.82 -28.70 11.37
N SER A 23 -6.34 -28.78 10.12
CA SER A 23 -6.36 -27.68 9.15
C SER A 23 -7.06 -28.06 7.85
N ALA A 24 -7.55 -27.06 7.11
CA ALA A 24 -8.03 -27.21 5.74
C ALA A 24 -6.89 -27.23 4.69
N TYR A 25 -5.63 -27.04 5.12
CA TYR A 25 -4.51 -26.80 4.22
C TYR A 25 -3.46 -27.92 4.24
N LYS A 26 -2.83 -28.15 3.09
CA LYS A 26 -1.67 -29.04 2.92
C LYS A 26 -0.37 -28.40 3.41
N VAL A 27 0.69 -29.18 3.65
CA VAL A 27 2.02 -28.63 3.97
C VAL A 27 2.51 -27.76 2.80
N HIS A 28 2.83 -26.48 3.04
CA HIS A 28 3.12 -25.48 2.00
C HIS A 28 2.03 -25.25 0.94
N ASP A 29 0.75 -25.40 1.29
CA ASP A 29 -0.37 -25.13 0.38
C ASP A 29 -0.40 -23.69 -0.14
N GLY A 30 -0.28 -23.53 -1.46
CA GLY A 30 -0.33 -22.24 -2.15
C GLY A 30 -1.72 -21.63 -2.29
N THR A 31 -2.78 -22.43 -2.10
CA THR A 31 -4.17 -21.97 -2.19
C THR A 31 -4.63 -21.24 -0.94
N ARG A 32 -3.80 -21.22 0.12
CA ARG A 32 -3.99 -20.32 1.27
C ARG A 32 -4.18 -18.89 0.80
N LEU A 33 -5.07 -18.16 1.46
CA LEU A 33 -5.27 -16.73 1.19
C LEU A 33 -3.92 -16.01 1.27
N GLN A 34 -3.46 -15.54 0.12
CA GLN A 34 -2.16 -14.89 0.03
C GLN A 34 -2.28 -13.46 0.58
N PRO A 35 -1.25 -12.97 1.29
CA PRO A 35 -1.16 -11.57 1.61
C PRO A 35 -1.32 -10.71 0.36
N ARG A 36 -1.92 -9.52 0.52
CA ARG A 36 -2.01 -8.55 -0.59
C ARG A 36 -0.60 -8.19 -1.05
N ILE A 37 -0.41 -8.10 -2.37
CA ILE A 37 0.84 -7.59 -2.93
C ILE A 37 0.85 -6.07 -2.75
N VAL A 38 1.90 -5.56 -2.12
CA VAL A 38 2.14 -4.12 -1.94
C VAL A 38 3.41 -3.76 -2.69
N THR A 39 3.33 -2.79 -3.60
CA THR A 39 4.51 -2.17 -4.18
C THR A 39 5.12 -1.24 -3.13
N PRO A 40 6.39 -1.45 -2.73
CA PRO A 40 7.05 -0.58 -1.77
C PRO A 40 7.15 0.86 -2.26
N GLY A 41 7.26 1.78 -1.31
CA GLY A 41 7.61 3.16 -1.58
C GLY A 41 9.05 3.33 -2.07
N THR A 42 9.42 4.56 -2.42
CA THR A 42 10.83 4.91 -2.67
C THR A 42 11.46 5.54 -1.43
N VAL A 43 12.78 5.49 -1.34
CA VAL A 43 13.52 6.20 -0.29
C VAL A 43 13.51 7.71 -0.54
N SER A 44 13.53 8.50 0.52
CA SER A 44 13.67 9.95 0.43
C SER A 44 15.13 10.37 0.20
N THR A 45 15.33 11.51 -0.47
CA THR A 45 16.58 12.27 -0.50
C THR A 45 16.36 13.64 0.15
N PRO A 46 17.42 14.46 0.36
CA PRO A 46 17.24 15.84 0.82
C PRO A 46 16.38 16.70 -0.13
N GLU A 47 16.39 16.40 -1.43
CA GLU A 47 15.69 17.18 -2.46
C GLU A 47 14.29 16.62 -2.79
N GLN A 48 14.07 15.32 -2.62
CA GLN A 48 12.85 14.65 -3.07
C GLN A 48 12.30 13.71 -1.98
N PRO A 49 11.05 13.90 -1.53
CA PRO A 49 10.40 12.92 -0.66
C PRO A 49 10.19 11.59 -1.40
N GLY A 50 10.34 10.50 -0.65
CA GLY A 50 10.01 9.16 -1.11
C GLY A 50 8.52 9.01 -1.43
N ALA A 51 8.20 8.14 -2.37
CA ALA A 51 6.83 7.78 -2.68
C ALA A 51 6.25 6.85 -1.61
N ALA A 52 4.97 7.00 -1.30
CA ALA A 52 4.28 6.08 -0.41
C ALA A 52 4.12 4.68 -1.05
N PRO A 53 4.03 3.59 -0.25
CA PRO A 53 3.64 2.28 -0.74
C PRO A 53 2.27 2.29 -1.44
N SER A 54 2.03 1.31 -2.30
CA SER A 54 0.80 1.28 -3.12
C SER A 54 -0.51 1.14 -2.33
N ASP A 55 -0.46 0.68 -1.09
CA ASP A 55 -1.63 0.51 -0.23
C ASP A 55 -1.74 1.57 0.87
N ALA A 56 -0.86 2.58 0.86
CA ALA A 56 -0.90 3.67 1.81
C ALA A 56 -2.00 4.69 1.47
N VAL A 57 -2.59 5.28 2.51
CA VAL A 57 -3.36 6.52 2.38
C VAL A 57 -2.37 7.68 2.44
N VAL A 58 -2.28 8.45 1.37
CA VAL A 58 -1.39 9.61 1.31
C VAL A 58 -2.07 10.82 1.94
N LEU A 59 -1.59 11.26 3.09
CA LEU A 59 -2.17 12.40 3.83
C LEU A 59 -1.71 13.76 3.28
N PHE A 60 -0.52 13.82 2.68
CA PHE A 60 0.02 15.01 2.05
C PHE A 60 1.08 14.58 1.03
N ASP A 61 0.94 15.03 -0.22
CA ASP A 61 1.87 14.75 -1.32
C ASP A 61 2.53 16.02 -1.88
N GLY A 62 2.34 17.15 -1.19
CA GLY A 62 2.82 18.46 -1.63
C GLY A 62 1.79 19.31 -2.36
N THR A 63 0.58 18.79 -2.62
CA THR A 63 -0.41 19.50 -3.46
C THR A 63 -1.52 20.20 -2.67
N ASP A 64 -2.12 19.55 -1.67
CA ASP A 64 -3.23 20.10 -0.91
C ASP A 64 -3.39 19.48 0.49
N LEU A 65 -4.33 20.02 1.28
CA LEU A 65 -4.67 19.56 2.63
C LEU A 65 -6.01 18.82 2.66
N SER A 66 -6.43 18.18 1.57
CA SER A 66 -7.74 17.52 1.46
C SER A 66 -7.96 16.41 2.48
N GLN A 67 -6.88 15.80 2.99
CA GLN A 67 -6.92 14.77 4.05
C GLN A 67 -6.86 15.36 5.46
N TRP A 68 -6.87 16.69 5.61
CA TRP A 68 -6.75 17.39 6.88
C TRP A 68 -7.95 18.31 7.12
N GLN A 69 -8.22 18.56 8.41
CA GLN A 69 -9.21 19.52 8.85
C GLN A 69 -8.68 20.34 10.03
N ASP A 70 -9.23 21.54 10.21
CA ASP A 70 -9.01 22.32 11.42
C ASP A 70 -9.60 21.58 12.63
N VAL A 71 -8.93 21.70 13.79
CA VAL A 71 -9.38 21.09 15.05
C VAL A 71 -10.73 21.63 15.53
N LYS A 72 -11.10 22.85 15.10
CA LYS A 72 -12.42 23.47 15.34
C LYS A 72 -13.44 23.09 14.25
N GLY A 73 -13.06 22.26 13.29
CA GLY A 73 -13.87 21.86 12.14
C GLY A 73 -13.64 22.75 10.90
N GLY A 74 -13.92 22.17 9.73
CA GLY A 74 -13.70 22.82 8.43
C GLY A 74 -12.30 22.58 7.86
N ALA A 75 -12.01 23.19 6.70
CA ALA A 75 -10.74 23.00 5.99
C ALA A 75 -9.52 23.46 6.83
N ALA A 76 -8.42 22.72 6.74
CA ALA A 76 -7.13 23.15 7.26
C ALA A 76 -6.66 24.43 6.53
N LYS A 77 -5.98 25.33 7.25
CA LYS A 77 -5.67 26.69 6.78
C LYS A 77 -4.19 26.99 6.67
N TRP A 78 -3.34 25.98 6.79
CA TRP A 78 -1.91 26.13 6.53
C TRP A 78 -1.68 26.48 5.07
N LYS A 79 -0.63 27.26 4.82
CA LYS A 79 -0.24 27.63 3.46
C LYS A 79 0.43 26.42 2.82
N VAL A 80 0.04 26.10 1.59
CA VAL A 80 0.68 25.08 0.76
C VAL A 80 1.39 25.77 -0.39
N GLU A 81 2.71 25.62 -0.46
CA GLU A 81 3.51 26.12 -1.57
C GLU A 81 4.75 25.26 -1.77
N ASN A 82 5.25 25.21 -3.00
CA ASN A 82 6.53 24.56 -3.34
C ASN A 82 6.66 23.12 -2.80
N GLY A 83 5.54 22.37 -2.74
CA GLY A 83 5.52 20.99 -2.28
C GLY A 83 5.54 20.80 -0.76
N TYR A 84 5.45 21.86 0.04
CA TYR A 84 5.38 21.80 1.50
C TYR A 84 4.18 22.57 2.04
N MET A 85 3.89 22.34 3.33
CA MET A 85 2.92 23.13 4.10
C MET A 85 3.61 23.86 5.24
N GLU A 86 3.17 25.07 5.54
CA GLU A 86 3.70 25.93 6.61
C GLU A 86 2.59 26.64 7.39
N VAL A 87 2.91 27.02 8.64
CA VAL A 87 1.99 27.62 9.62
C VAL A 87 2.03 29.14 9.62
#